data_AF-A0A0A9YLA7-F1
#
_entry.id   AF-A0A0A9YLA7-F1
#
_cell.length_a   1.000
_cell.length_b   1.000
_cell.length_c   1.000
_cell.angle_alpha   90.00
_cell.angle_beta   90.00
_cell.angle_gamma   90.00
#
_symmetry.space_group_name_H-M   'P 1'
#
loop_
_entity.id
_entity.type
_entity.pdbx_description
1 polymer ?
#
loop_
_entity_poly.entity_id
_entity_poly.type
_entity_poly.pdbx_seq_one_letter_code
_entity_poly.pdbx_strand_id
1 'polypeptide(L)'
;NTANKGKARDFIIPDKTINPTFYGFKVSLKSGDPVALKSSVSNFDGLSRLADTENCSLPIFSSVDGQFTVGPVVWTFPNTTTSFWFLESVGSIVQTAELSMEIAVVQGTMDCRLEAFKLLGINNLMYEFADETWKGWILGKIVSHALSSMDNNQLISQASADITKSIAEDFGNQWCQQQAAIRSM
;
A
#
# COMPACT_ATOMS: atom_id res chain seq x y z
N ASN A 1 3.49 -11.56 -12.32
CA ASN A 1 4.30 -11.56 -11.08
C ASN A 1 3.44 -12.19 -9.99
N THR A 2 3.85 -13.30 -9.36
CA THR A 2 3.11 -13.98 -8.27
C THR A 2 3.89 -13.97 -6.95
N ALA A 3 5.02 -13.25 -6.88
CA ALA A 3 5.95 -13.30 -5.74
C ALA A 3 5.30 -12.93 -4.40
N ASN A 4 4.26 -12.11 -4.42
CA ASN A 4 3.56 -11.66 -3.21
C ASN A 4 2.21 -12.33 -2.98
N LYS A 5 1.87 -13.34 -3.79
CA LYS A 5 0.56 -13.99 -3.74
C LYS A 5 0.32 -14.59 -2.36
N GLY A 6 -0.75 -14.15 -1.70
CA GLY A 6 -1.13 -14.59 -0.36
C GLY A 6 -0.23 -14.11 0.78
N LYS A 7 0.74 -13.22 0.52
CA LYS A 7 1.52 -12.60 1.59
C LYS A 7 0.70 -11.52 2.30
N ALA A 8 0.82 -11.49 3.62
CA ALA A 8 0.45 -10.36 4.44
C ALA A 8 1.72 -9.77 5.06
N ARG A 9 1.75 -8.46 5.26
CA ARG A 9 2.82 -7.78 6.01
C ARG A 9 2.20 -6.95 7.12
N ASP A 10 2.73 -7.11 8.32
CA ASP A 10 2.33 -6.31 9.47
C ASP A 10 3.15 -5.02 9.53
N PHE A 11 2.49 -3.92 9.86
CA PHE A 11 3.11 -2.62 10.09
C PHE A 11 2.65 -2.04 11.42
N ILE A 12 3.49 -1.18 11.96
CA ILE A 12 3.27 -0.51 13.24
C ILE A 12 3.36 0.98 12.97
N ILE A 13 2.26 1.69 13.18
CA ILE A 13 2.25 3.15 13.17
C ILE A 13 2.46 3.59 14.61
N PRO A 14 3.52 4.37 14.93
CA PRO A 14 3.87 4.72 16.31
C PRO A 14 2.76 5.41 17.11
N ASP A 15 1.80 6.03 16.42
CA ASP A 15 0.67 6.70 17.05
C ASP A 15 -0.44 5.71 17.41
N LYS A 16 -0.71 5.59 18.71
CA LYS A 16 -1.85 4.82 19.23
C LYS A 16 -3.22 5.49 19.05
N THR A 17 -3.25 6.76 18.66
CA THR A 17 -4.49 7.54 18.51
C THR A 17 -4.37 8.52 17.37
N ILE A 18 -5.37 8.51 16.48
CA ILE A 18 -5.44 9.37 15.31
C ILE A 18 -6.75 10.14 15.40
N ASN A 19 -6.70 11.45 15.13
CA ASN A 19 -7.84 12.35 15.34
C ASN A 19 -8.23 13.08 14.04
N PRO A 20 -8.80 12.37 13.05
CA PRO A 20 -9.27 13.01 11.83
C PRO A 20 -10.46 13.94 12.12
N THR A 21 -10.82 14.74 11.12
CA THR A 21 -11.86 15.77 11.26
C THR A 21 -13.05 15.50 10.35
N PHE A 22 -14.25 15.45 10.95
CA PHE A 22 -15.53 15.37 10.27
C PHE A 22 -16.28 16.70 10.45
N TYR A 23 -16.42 17.50 9.38
CA TYR A 23 -17.07 18.83 9.42
C TYR A 23 -16.59 19.75 10.56
N GLY A 24 -15.27 19.78 10.81
CA GLY A 24 -14.67 20.59 11.88
C GLY A 24 -14.66 19.94 13.27
N PHE A 25 -15.29 18.78 13.44
CA PHE A 25 -15.30 18.04 14.70
C PHE A 25 -14.30 16.88 14.67
N LYS A 26 -13.57 16.68 15.77
CA LYS A 26 -12.62 15.57 15.90
C LYS A 26 -13.36 14.24 16.06
N VAL A 27 -12.94 13.27 15.26
CA VAL A 27 -13.27 11.85 15.43
C VAL A 27 -12.05 11.22 16.09
N SER A 28 -12.23 10.45 17.16
CA SER A 28 -11.11 9.76 17.82
C SER A 28 -11.02 8.32 17.32
N LEU A 29 -9.88 7.95 16.77
CA LEU A 29 -9.56 6.57 16.37
C LEU A 29 -8.42 6.08 17.27
N LYS A 30 -8.71 5.19 18.19
CA LYS A 30 -7.75 4.69 19.17
C LYS A 30 -7.49 3.21 18.94
N SER A 31 -6.21 2.84 18.86
CA SER A 31 -5.84 1.42 18.77
C SER A 31 -6.19 0.68 20.07
N GLY A 32 -6.60 -0.58 19.93
CA GLY A 32 -6.67 -1.52 21.04
C GLY A 32 -5.29 -1.90 21.59
N ASP A 33 -4.22 -1.63 20.85
CA ASP A 33 -2.85 -1.73 21.36
C ASP A 33 -2.44 -0.43 22.07
N PRO A 34 -1.85 -0.50 23.28
CA PRO A 34 -1.58 0.67 24.09
C PRO A 34 -0.41 1.53 23.58
N VAL A 35 0.40 1.02 22.65
CA VAL A 35 1.64 1.65 22.20
C VAL A 35 1.52 2.18 20.78
N ALA A 36 0.84 1.46 19.88
CA ALA A 36 0.87 1.79 18.46
C ALA A 36 -0.38 1.31 17.73
N LEU A 37 -0.67 1.91 16.59
CA LEU A 37 -1.69 1.40 15.70
C LEU A 37 -1.11 0.27 14.83
N LYS A 38 -1.53 -0.96 15.13
CA LYS A 38 -1.19 -2.15 14.34
C LYS A 38 -1.98 -2.17 13.04
N SER A 39 -1.32 -2.54 11.96
CA SER A 39 -1.97 -2.78 10.69
C SER A 39 -1.40 -4.01 9.99
N SER A 40 -2.20 -4.60 9.12
CA SER A 40 -1.76 -5.65 8.20
C SER A 40 -2.09 -5.24 6.77
N VAL A 41 -1.19 -5.52 5.84
CA VAL A 41 -1.34 -5.22 4.41
C VAL A 41 -1.38 -6.51 3.63
N SER A 42 -2.31 -6.59 2.69
CA SER A 42 -2.53 -7.76 1.86
C SER A 42 -2.89 -7.35 0.43
N ASN A 43 -2.97 -8.33 -0.47
CA ASN A 43 -3.39 -8.16 -1.87
C ASN A 43 -2.50 -7.20 -2.69
N PHE A 44 -1.18 -7.25 -2.45
CA PHE A 44 -0.15 -6.47 -3.15
C PHE A 44 0.67 -7.33 -4.12
N ASP A 45 0.06 -8.39 -4.66
CA ASP A 45 0.66 -9.36 -5.57
C ASP A 45 0.41 -9.10 -7.04
N GLY A 46 -0.71 -8.46 -7.36
CA GLY A 46 -1.02 -8.02 -8.71
C GLY A 46 -0.16 -6.84 -9.12
N LEU A 47 0.76 -7.05 -10.07
CA LEU A 47 1.48 -5.98 -10.76
C LEU A 47 1.04 -5.97 -12.22
N SER A 48 0.40 -4.88 -12.62
CA SER A 48 -0.11 -4.66 -13.98
C SER A 48 0.62 -3.48 -14.61
N ARG A 49 0.87 -3.53 -15.91
CA ARG A 49 1.47 -2.38 -16.62
C ARG A 49 0.41 -1.29 -16.78
N LEU A 50 0.80 -0.05 -16.48
CA LEU A 50 -0.02 1.14 -16.71
C LEU A 50 0.16 1.66 -18.15
N ALA A 51 1.37 1.55 -18.68
CA ALA A 51 1.77 1.97 -20.02
C ALA A 51 2.77 0.99 -20.63
N ASP A 52 3.12 1.19 -21.90
CA ASP A 52 4.21 0.47 -22.55
C ASP A 52 5.53 0.70 -21.79
N THR A 53 6.36 -0.34 -21.71
CA THR A 53 7.66 -0.24 -21.04
C THR A 53 8.73 0.24 -22.02
N GLU A 54 9.58 1.14 -21.56
CA GLU A 54 10.78 1.52 -22.29
C GLU A 54 11.84 0.45 -22.06
N ASN A 55 12.15 -0.32 -23.10
CA ASN A 55 13.17 -1.35 -23.04
C ASN A 55 14.37 -0.90 -23.87
N CYS A 56 15.56 -0.90 -23.28
CA CYS A 56 16.80 -0.72 -24.00
C CYS A 56 17.58 -2.03 -23.98
N SER A 57 18.09 -2.47 -25.13
CA SER A 57 18.91 -3.67 -25.22
C SER A 57 20.11 -3.43 -26.13
N LEU A 58 21.28 -3.56 -25.54
CA LEU A 58 22.61 -3.46 -26.15
C LEU A 58 23.40 -4.74 -25.80
N PRO A 59 24.46 -5.10 -26.54
CA PRO A 59 25.18 -6.36 -26.36
C PRO A 59 25.65 -6.66 -24.94
N ILE A 60 25.96 -5.62 -24.15
CA ILE A 60 26.48 -5.74 -22.78
C ILE A 60 25.51 -5.21 -21.71
N PHE A 61 24.35 -4.73 -22.13
CA PHE A 61 23.47 -3.92 -21.28
C PHE A 61 22.02 -4.10 -21.70
N SER A 62 21.14 -4.44 -20.76
CA SER A 62 19.71 -4.31 -20.97
C SER A 62 19.06 -3.56 -19.82
N SER A 63 18.00 -2.83 -20.11
CA SER A 63 17.19 -2.15 -19.10
C SER A 63 15.72 -2.21 -19.44
N VAL A 64 14.90 -2.15 -18.40
CA VAL A 64 13.46 -1.91 -18.50
C VAL A 64 13.11 -0.76 -17.57
N ASP A 65 12.33 0.18 -18.08
CA ASP A 65 11.67 1.20 -17.30
C ASP A 65 10.16 1.17 -17.63
N GLY A 66 9.33 1.36 -16.63
CA GLY A 66 7.89 1.30 -16.81
C GLY A 66 7.11 1.77 -15.61
N GLN A 67 5.88 2.18 -15.90
CA GLN A 67 4.88 2.49 -14.89
C GLN A 67 3.94 1.30 -14.71
N PHE A 68 3.66 1.00 -13.44
CA PHE A 68 2.89 -0.16 -13.02
C PHE A 68 1.82 0.25 -12.01
N THR A 69 0.75 -0.51 -12.00
CA THR A 69 -0.31 -0.44 -10.99
C THR A 69 -0.28 -1.69 -10.15
N VAL A 70 -0.40 -1.50 -8.83
CA VAL A 70 -0.55 -2.56 -7.83
C VAL A 70 -1.89 -2.41 -7.14
N GLY A 71 -2.66 -3.49 -7.07
CA GLY A 71 -3.81 -3.56 -6.19
C GLY A 71 -5.05 -4.20 -6.81
N PRO A 72 -6.20 -4.07 -6.12
CA PRO A 72 -6.42 -3.23 -4.93
C PRO A 72 -5.69 -3.76 -3.69
N VAL A 73 -4.77 -2.97 -3.13
CA VAL A 73 -4.06 -3.28 -1.89
C VAL A 73 -4.97 -2.98 -0.70
N VAL A 74 -4.98 -3.87 0.30
CA VAL A 74 -5.87 -3.77 1.46
C VAL A 74 -5.05 -3.63 2.74
N TRP A 75 -5.23 -2.52 3.44
CA TRP A 75 -4.71 -2.27 4.79
C TRP A 75 -5.82 -2.46 5.82
N THR A 76 -5.59 -3.30 6.82
CA THR A 76 -6.53 -3.56 7.91
C THR A 76 -5.94 -3.09 9.23
N PHE A 77 -6.67 -2.26 9.96
CA PHE A 77 -6.34 -1.76 11.29
C PHE A 77 -7.34 -2.35 12.30
N PRO A 78 -7.05 -3.53 12.88
CA PRO A 78 -8.00 -4.23 13.74
C PRO A 78 -8.14 -3.57 15.11
N ASN A 79 -9.22 -3.90 15.81
CA ASN A 79 -9.46 -3.50 17.20
C ASN A 79 -9.32 -1.99 17.44
N THR A 80 -9.87 -1.17 16.54
CA THR A 80 -9.88 0.29 16.67
C THR A 80 -11.14 0.74 17.37
N THR A 81 -10.98 1.42 18.51
CA THR A 81 -12.07 2.15 19.17
C THR A 81 -12.27 3.48 18.45
N THR A 82 -13.46 3.65 17.88
CA THR A 82 -13.88 4.87 17.21
C THR A 82 -14.89 5.60 18.09
N SER A 83 -14.61 6.86 18.40
CA SER A 83 -15.51 7.71 19.19
C SER A 83 -15.80 9.03 18.48
N PHE A 84 -17.08 9.40 18.40
CA PHE A 84 -17.56 10.68 17.89
C PHE A 84 -18.76 11.16 18.71
N TRP A 85 -18.60 12.28 19.43
CA TRP A 85 -19.58 12.80 20.38
C TRP A 85 -19.99 11.75 21.43
N PHE A 86 -21.24 11.28 21.39
CA PHE A 86 -21.78 10.25 22.30
C PHE A 86 -21.75 8.84 21.70
N LEU A 87 -21.31 8.72 20.44
CA LEU A 87 -21.14 7.43 19.76
C LEU A 87 -19.74 6.90 20.04
N GLU A 88 -19.69 5.64 20.44
CA GLU A 88 -18.46 4.88 20.58
C GLU A 88 -18.71 3.45 20.13
N SER A 89 -17.76 2.90 19.38
CA SER A 89 -17.75 1.49 19.03
C SER A 89 -16.33 0.98 18.74
N VAL A 90 -16.17 -0.34 18.81
CA VAL A 90 -14.91 -1.04 18.50
C VAL A 90 -15.12 -1.85 17.23
N GLY A 91 -14.26 -1.63 16.25
CA GLY A 91 -14.32 -2.31 14.96
C GLY A 91 -12.96 -2.36 14.30
N SER A 92 -12.94 -2.64 13.00
CA SER A 92 -11.71 -2.58 12.20
C SER A 92 -11.81 -1.47 11.16
N ILE A 93 -10.75 -0.70 10.97
CA ILE A 93 -10.67 0.22 9.82
C ILE A 93 -10.01 -0.53 8.68
N VAL A 94 -10.66 -0.58 7.53
CA VAL A 94 -10.14 -1.17 6.31
C VAL A 94 -9.91 -0.04 5.30
N GLN A 95 -8.71 -0.01 4.72
CA GLN A 95 -8.37 0.90 3.63
C GLN A 95 -8.04 0.10 2.40
N THR A 96 -8.56 0.52 1.26
CA THR A 96 -8.33 -0.14 -0.02
C THR A 96 -7.85 0.91 -1.01
N ALA A 97 -6.75 0.64 -1.71
CA ALA A 97 -6.24 1.56 -2.72
C ALA A 97 -5.44 0.85 -3.81
N GLU A 98 -5.30 1.53 -4.95
CA GLU A 98 -4.37 1.14 -6.01
C GLU A 98 -3.12 2.02 -5.93
N LEU A 99 -1.95 1.39 -5.99
CA LEU A 99 -0.67 2.10 -6.00
C LEU A 99 -0.18 2.19 -7.44
N SER A 100 0.11 3.39 -7.91
CA SER A 100 0.85 3.61 -9.16
C SER A 100 2.32 3.83 -8.84
N MET A 101 3.19 3.06 -9.47
CA MET A 101 4.63 3.09 -9.22
C MET A 101 5.43 3.02 -10.52
N GLU A 102 6.62 3.59 -10.48
CA GLU A 102 7.63 3.51 -11.53
C GLU A 102 8.72 2.55 -11.07
N ILE A 103 9.19 1.67 -11.96
CA ILE A 103 10.23 0.69 -11.65
C ILE A 103 11.21 0.64 -12.83
N ALA A 104 12.48 0.90 -12.55
CA ALA A 104 13.57 0.80 -13.50
C ALA A 104 14.57 -0.28 -13.05
N VAL A 105 14.86 -1.25 -13.93
CA VAL A 105 15.79 -2.36 -13.68
C VAL A 105 16.85 -2.37 -14.76
N VAL A 106 18.09 -2.63 -14.36
CA VAL A 106 19.24 -2.63 -15.25
C VAL A 106 20.03 -3.94 -15.08
N GLN A 107 20.41 -4.52 -16.21
CA GLN A 107 21.26 -5.71 -16.32
C GLN A 107 22.52 -5.38 -17.12
N GLY A 108 23.65 -5.31 -16.44
CA GLY A 108 24.98 -5.26 -17.04
C GLY A 108 25.53 -6.66 -17.36
N THR A 109 26.83 -6.74 -17.64
CA THR A 109 27.54 -8.00 -17.93
C THR A 109 27.71 -8.89 -16.70
N MET A 110 27.96 -8.30 -15.53
CA MET A 110 28.20 -9.06 -14.30
C MET A 110 27.07 -8.93 -13.28
N ASP A 111 26.29 -7.85 -13.35
CA ASP A 111 25.33 -7.50 -12.31
C ASP A 111 23.96 -7.19 -12.89
N CYS A 112 22.91 -7.61 -12.17
CA CYS A 112 21.55 -7.15 -12.39
C CYS A 112 21.02 -6.51 -11.11
N ARG A 113 20.42 -5.33 -11.23
CA ARG A 113 19.92 -4.61 -10.06
C ARG A 113 18.71 -3.75 -10.41
N LEU A 114 17.88 -3.57 -9.40
CA LEU A 114 16.90 -2.50 -9.36
C LEU A 114 17.65 -1.15 -9.29
N GLU A 115 17.47 -0.30 -10.29
CA GLU A 115 18.17 0.98 -10.37
C GLU A 115 17.36 2.10 -9.72
N ALA A 116 16.05 2.14 -9.99
CA ALA A 116 15.14 3.11 -9.40
C ALA A 116 13.76 2.52 -9.17
N PHE A 117 13.08 3.03 -8.14
CA PHE A 117 11.66 2.81 -7.95
C PHE A 117 11.05 4.03 -7.28
N LYS A 118 9.80 4.36 -7.64
CA LYS A 118 9.10 5.52 -7.09
C LYS A 118 7.61 5.26 -7.00
N LEU A 119 6.98 5.64 -5.88
CA LEU A 119 5.53 5.72 -5.79
C LEU A 119 5.07 7.01 -6.52
N LEU A 120 4.31 6.85 -7.59
CA LEU A 120 3.75 7.95 -8.38
C LEU A 120 2.45 8.48 -7.79
N GLY A 121 1.63 7.60 -7.22
CA GLY A 121 0.36 7.99 -6.63
C GLY A 121 -0.38 6.86 -5.94
N ILE A 122 -1.37 7.24 -5.14
CA ILE A 122 -2.35 6.36 -4.52
C ILE A 122 -3.70 6.74 -5.12
N ASN A 123 -4.31 5.79 -5.82
CA ASN A 123 -5.57 5.97 -6.55
C ASN A 123 -6.67 5.13 -5.90
N ASN A 124 -7.94 5.50 -6.17
CA ASN A 124 -9.11 4.76 -5.72
C ASN A 124 -9.10 4.45 -4.21
N LEU A 125 -8.57 5.38 -3.40
CA LEU A 125 -8.46 5.22 -1.95
C LEU A 125 -9.85 5.24 -1.30
N MET A 126 -10.21 4.13 -0.66
CA MET A 126 -11.47 3.92 0.02
C MET A 126 -11.23 3.53 1.46
N TYR A 127 -12.17 3.92 2.33
CA TYR A 127 -12.16 3.64 3.76
C TYR A 127 -13.46 2.99 4.16
N GLU A 128 -13.38 1.95 4.99
CA GLU A 128 -14.50 1.28 5.62
C GLU A 128 -14.22 1.09 7.12
N PHE A 129 -15.26 1.24 7.94
CA PHE A 129 -15.23 0.83 9.33
C PHE A 129 -16.13 -0.40 9.49
N ALA A 130 -15.51 -1.54 9.69
CA ALA A 130 -16.18 -2.81 9.87
C ALA A 130 -16.58 -2.99 11.35
N ASP A 131 -17.86 -2.72 11.61
CA ASP A 131 -18.56 -3.00 12.86
C ASP A 131 -20.03 -3.29 12.54
N GLU A 132 -20.55 -4.41 13.02
CA GLU A 132 -21.91 -4.91 12.75
C GLU A 132 -23.00 -4.19 13.55
N THR A 133 -22.64 -3.33 14.50
CA THR A 133 -23.62 -2.57 15.29
C THR A 133 -24.20 -1.39 14.49
N TRP A 134 -25.40 -0.95 14.88
CA TRP A 134 -26.01 0.27 14.30
C TRP A 134 -25.16 1.53 14.55
N LYS A 135 -24.41 1.58 15.66
CA LYS A 135 -23.45 2.65 15.93
C LYS A 135 -22.30 2.58 14.94
N GLY A 136 -21.81 1.37 14.69
CA GLY A 136 -20.81 1.06 13.66
C GLY A 136 -21.20 1.57 12.29
N TRP A 137 -22.45 1.35 11.87
CA TRP A 137 -22.95 1.87 10.59
C TRP A 137 -22.84 3.41 10.49
N ILE A 138 -23.23 4.15 11.53
CA ILE A 138 -23.13 5.62 11.56
C ILE A 138 -21.66 6.05 11.61
N LEU A 139 -20.89 5.46 12.53
CA LEU A 139 -19.47 5.73 12.70
C LEU A 139 -18.70 5.42 11.42
N GLY A 140 -19.09 4.41 10.64
CA GLY A 140 -18.45 4.11 9.36
C GLY A 140 -18.59 5.24 8.35
N LYS A 141 -19.76 5.87 8.25
CA LYS A 141 -19.90 7.06 7.38
C LYS A 141 -19.04 8.23 7.86
N ILE A 142 -18.97 8.44 9.18
CA ILE A 142 -18.17 9.50 9.80
C ILE A 142 -16.67 9.25 9.57
N VAL A 143 -16.18 8.05 9.88
CA VAL A 143 -14.80 7.64 9.74
C VAL A 143 -14.35 7.67 8.28
N SER A 144 -15.14 7.13 7.36
CA SER A 144 -14.78 7.16 5.93
C SER A 144 -14.61 8.60 5.44
N HIS A 145 -15.50 9.51 5.82
CA HIS A 145 -15.39 10.91 5.45
C HIS A 145 -14.21 11.59 6.15
N ALA A 146 -14.06 11.39 7.45
CA ALA A 146 -13.00 12.01 8.25
C ALA A 146 -11.60 11.56 7.81
N LEU A 147 -11.45 10.29 7.42
CA LEU A 147 -10.19 9.77 6.88
C LEU A 147 -9.94 10.23 5.45
N SER A 148 -10.98 10.32 4.61
CA SER A 148 -10.85 10.88 3.25
C SER A 148 -10.46 12.36 3.21
N SER A 149 -10.71 13.09 4.32
CA SER A 149 -10.34 14.51 4.45
C SER A 149 -8.96 14.71 5.09
N MET A 150 -8.32 13.65 5.60
CA MET A 150 -6.93 13.71 6.01
C MET A 150 -6.05 13.91 4.77
N ASP A 151 -4.96 14.66 4.90
CA ASP A 151 -3.95 14.70 3.85
C ASP A 151 -3.54 13.26 3.49
N ASN A 152 -3.49 12.99 2.18
CA ASN A 152 -3.44 11.69 1.47
C ASN A 152 -2.42 10.64 1.97
N ASN A 153 -1.63 10.93 2.99
CA ASN A 153 -0.44 10.17 3.37
C ASN A 153 -0.36 9.77 4.85
N GLN A 154 -1.23 10.18 5.77
CA GLN A 154 -0.87 9.98 7.19
C GLN A 154 -0.97 8.53 7.70
N LEU A 155 -1.92 7.73 7.22
CA LEU A 155 -2.10 6.35 7.73
C LEU A 155 -1.28 5.30 6.98
N ILE A 156 -1.19 5.42 5.65
CA ILE A 156 -0.58 4.36 4.82
C ILE A 156 0.74 4.76 4.18
N SER A 157 1.23 6.00 4.31
CA SER A 157 2.47 6.41 3.62
C SER A 157 3.69 5.57 4.00
N GLN A 158 3.84 5.24 5.28
CA GLN A 158 4.96 4.42 5.73
C GLN A 158 4.84 3.00 5.18
N ALA A 159 3.66 2.40 5.27
CA ALA A 159 3.41 1.07 4.74
C ALA A 159 3.49 1.02 3.21
N SER A 160 3.05 2.06 2.50
CA SER A 160 3.07 2.11 1.03
C SER A 160 4.50 2.19 0.52
N ALA A 161 5.39 2.95 1.15
CA ALA A 161 6.81 3.02 0.77
C ALA A 161 7.50 1.64 0.86
N ASP A 162 7.30 0.92 1.96
CA ASP A 162 7.87 -0.41 2.18
C ASP A 162 7.28 -1.46 1.21
N ILE A 163 5.97 -1.38 0.92
CA ILE A 163 5.31 -2.25 -0.05
C ILE A 163 5.82 -1.96 -1.47
N THR A 164 5.93 -0.68 -1.86
CA THR A 164 6.50 -0.29 -3.16
C THR A 164 7.91 -0.83 -3.32
N LYS A 165 8.76 -0.69 -2.30
CA LYS A 165 10.12 -1.24 -2.31
C LYS A 165 10.12 -2.75 -2.51
N SER A 166 9.33 -3.49 -1.72
CA SER A 166 9.22 -4.95 -1.84
C SER A 166 8.82 -5.39 -3.25
N ILE A 167 7.84 -4.72 -3.84
CA ILE A 167 7.32 -5.08 -5.17
C ILE A 167 8.37 -4.80 -6.24
N ALA A 168 9.08 -3.66 -6.13
CA ALA A 168 10.14 -3.30 -7.04
C ALA A 168 11.32 -4.30 -6.97
N GLU A 169 11.72 -4.72 -5.77
CA GLU A 169 12.75 -5.74 -5.57
C GLU A 169 12.34 -7.09 -6.18
N ASP A 170 11.10 -7.54 -5.93
CA ASP A 170 10.59 -8.79 -6.48
C ASP A 170 10.49 -8.75 -8.02
N PHE A 171 10.03 -7.63 -8.58
CA PHE A 171 10.00 -7.43 -10.03
C PHE A 171 11.40 -7.45 -10.62
N GLY A 172 12.34 -6.71 -10.02
CA GLY A 172 13.75 -6.68 -10.43
C GLY A 172 14.34 -8.08 -10.48
N ASN A 173 14.18 -8.86 -9.40
CA ASN A 173 14.68 -10.23 -9.33
C ASN A 173 14.10 -11.13 -10.44
N GLN A 174 12.79 -11.05 -10.70
CA GLN A 174 12.16 -11.85 -11.76
C GLN A 174 12.64 -11.44 -13.16
N TRP A 175 12.75 -10.14 -13.42
CA TRP A 175 13.21 -9.64 -14.71
C TRP A 175 14.68 -10.03 -14.95
N CYS A 176 15.53 -9.88 -13.94
CA CYS A 176 16.93 -10.32 -13.98
C CYS A 176 17.07 -11.81 -14.30
N GLN A 177 16.27 -12.67 -13.65
CA GLN A 177 16.27 -14.11 -13.93
C GLN A 177 15.86 -14.42 -15.37
N GLN A 178 14.86 -13.71 -15.91
CA GLN A 178 14.44 -13.87 -17.30
C GLN A 178 15.54 -13.44 -18.29
N GLN A 179 16.22 -12.32 -18.05
CA GLN A 179 17.31 -11.85 -18.91
C GLN A 179 18.52 -12.78 -18.88
N ALA A 180 18.87 -13.31 -17.69
CA ALA A 180 19.93 -14.30 -17.57
C ALA A 180 19.63 -15.58 -18.36
N ALA A 181 18.38 -16.07 -18.33
CA ALA A 181 17.96 -17.22 -19.11
C ALA A 181 18.11 -16.98 -20.62
N ILE A 182 17.70 -15.81 -21.12
CA ILE A 182 17.82 -15.44 -22.54
C ILE A 182 19.29 -15.42 -23.00
N ARG A 183 20.21 -14.90 -22.17
CA ARG A 183 21.66 -14.85 -22.52
C ARG A 183 22.35 -16.22 -22.51
N SER A 184 21.75 -17.22 -21.86
CA SER A 184 22.31 -18.57 -21.76
C SER A 184 21.88 -19.52 -22.89
N MET A 185 20.97 -19.08 -23.76
CA MET A 185 20.50 -19.78 -24.96
C MET A 185 21.26 -19.32 -26.19
#